data_AF-A0A957GBL6-F1
#
_entry.id   AF-A0A957GBL6-F1
#
_cell.length_a   1.000
_cell.length_b   1.000
_cell.length_c   1.000
_cell.angle_alpha   90.00
_cell.angle_beta   90.00
_cell.angle_gamma   90.00
#
_symmetry.space_group_name_H-M   'P 1'
#
loop_
_entity.id
_entity.type
_entity.pdbx_description
1 polymer ?
#
loop_
_entity_poly.entity_id
_entity_poly.type
_entity_poly.pdbx_seq_one_letter_code
_entity_poly.pdbx_strand_id
1 'polypeptide(L)'
;MKITQDLVWQAIWPTVEKLIEATLAEDVAAVSPLLLPKSEAAAMFNLFGVTVFDIVLKTVLGRSRLAITRAIETENGKYVHVEFVWPDPEVEDNSYTAADLVSVKLRRQRQAWRIAAVNPAAVDFPLTEARAQGILVTSRVLNEQDKVPAEPWLLPVALFGGNLQIPLQAAAMRDGVEQLLLPGLQHRAYGVLSLIAGRQLWRDFRASAKPVLTDPAGHAPWAAAVEFIMSEQTLREVTQASIAGHYEISLTRLLPCVRQIKSGLHIEGLDERYSALGSTQIVLNNPAA
;
A
#
# COMPACT_ATOMS: atom_id res chain seq x y z
N MET A 1 -1.76 -26.16 -3.57
CA MET A 1 -1.54 -27.02 -2.38
C MET A 1 -2.73 -26.74 -1.50
N LYS A 2 -3.69 -27.66 -1.37
CA LYS A 2 -4.97 -27.35 -0.72
C LYS A 2 -4.73 -26.87 0.72
N ILE A 3 -5.16 -25.65 1.03
CA ILE A 3 -5.09 -25.11 2.39
C ILE A 3 -6.00 -25.92 3.34
N THR A 4 -5.49 -26.26 4.53
CA THR A 4 -6.24 -26.95 5.59
C THR A 4 -6.25 -26.10 6.85
N GLN A 5 -7.23 -26.33 7.73
CA GLN A 5 -7.32 -25.65 9.02
C GLN A 5 -6.03 -25.82 9.85
N ASP A 6 -5.50 -27.03 9.93
CA ASP A 6 -4.25 -27.31 10.64
C ASP A 6 -3.07 -26.51 10.06
N LEU A 7 -2.96 -26.42 8.73
CA LEU A 7 -1.92 -25.63 8.09
C LEU A 7 -2.04 -24.15 8.44
N VAL A 8 -3.27 -23.62 8.47
CA VAL A 8 -3.53 -22.23 8.85
C VAL A 8 -3.04 -21.98 10.26
N TRP A 9 -3.52 -22.75 11.24
CA TRP A 9 -3.21 -22.52 12.65
C TRP A 9 -1.76 -22.83 13.02
N GLN A 10 -1.14 -23.86 12.43
CA GLN A 10 0.19 -24.31 12.86
C GLN A 10 1.35 -23.66 12.10
N ALA A 11 1.11 -23.11 10.90
CA ALA A 11 2.20 -22.61 10.06
C ALA A 11 1.99 -21.20 9.49
N ILE A 12 0.75 -20.84 9.14
CA ILE A 12 0.47 -19.56 8.48
C ILE A 12 0.21 -18.47 9.52
N TRP A 13 -0.76 -18.72 10.41
CA TRP A 13 -1.17 -17.80 11.46
C TRP A 13 -0.02 -17.37 12.38
N PRO A 14 0.89 -18.26 12.81
CA PRO A 14 2.04 -17.84 13.63
C PRO A 14 2.98 -16.84 12.95
N THR A 15 2.97 -16.75 11.61
CA THR A 15 3.70 -15.70 10.89
C THR A 15 3.02 -14.34 11.02
N VAL A 16 1.69 -14.32 11.02
CA VAL A 16 0.89 -13.10 11.20
C VAL A 16 0.97 -12.62 12.66
N GLU A 17 0.84 -13.53 13.63
CA GLU A 17 1.01 -13.23 15.06
C GLU A 17 2.36 -12.60 15.34
N LYS A 18 3.46 -13.20 14.82
CA LYS A 18 4.81 -12.63 14.98
C LYS A 18 4.94 -11.23 14.39
N LEU A 19 4.23 -10.92 13.30
CA LEU A 19 4.22 -9.55 12.77
C LEU A 19 3.49 -8.60 13.72
N ILE A 20 2.34 -9.01 14.26
CA ILE A 20 1.56 -8.23 15.22
C ILE A 20 2.39 -7.98 16.49
N GLU A 21 2.97 -9.03 17.07
CA GLU A 21 3.82 -8.94 18.27
C GLU A 21 5.03 -8.04 18.04
N ALA A 22 5.75 -8.22 16.93
CA ALA A 22 6.89 -7.38 16.59
C ALA A 22 6.48 -5.92 16.32
N THR A 23 5.26 -5.69 15.81
CA THR A 23 4.72 -4.34 15.61
C THR A 23 4.43 -3.67 16.95
N LEU A 24 3.73 -4.37 17.86
CA LEU A 24 3.44 -3.89 19.21
C LEU A 24 4.68 -3.64 20.06
N ALA A 25 5.75 -4.43 19.85
CA ALA A 25 7.03 -4.27 20.52
C ALA A 25 7.96 -3.26 19.83
N GLU A 26 7.55 -2.66 18.71
CA GLU A 26 8.37 -1.79 17.86
C GLU A 26 9.70 -2.43 17.41
N ASP A 27 9.74 -3.76 17.29
CA ASP A 27 10.93 -4.53 16.97
C ASP A 27 11.15 -4.61 15.44
N VAL A 28 11.86 -3.60 14.93
CA VAL A 28 12.29 -3.49 13.52
C VAL A 28 13.05 -4.75 13.05
N ALA A 29 13.87 -5.36 13.90
CA ALA A 29 14.70 -6.51 13.54
C ALA A 29 13.87 -7.79 13.39
N ALA A 30 12.83 -7.94 14.20
CA ALA A 30 11.90 -9.06 14.12
C ALA A 30 10.93 -8.94 12.92
N VAL A 31 10.53 -7.74 12.52
CA VAL A 31 9.62 -7.52 11.38
C VAL A 31 10.26 -7.91 10.05
N SER A 32 11.48 -7.42 9.77
CA SER A 32 12.15 -7.60 8.46
C SER A 32 12.15 -9.04 7.90
N PRO A 33 12.52 -10.09 8.66
CA PRO A 33 12.56 -11.47 8.15
C PRO A 33 11.18 -12.09 7.88
N LEU A 34 10.09 -11.49 8.37
CA LEU A 34 8.72 -11.96 8.14
C LEU A 34 8.18 -11.53 6.77
N LEU A 35 8.73 -10.46 6.20
CA LEU A 35 8.24 -9.85 4.97
C LEU A 35 8.79 -10.56 3.73
N LEU A 36 7.93 -10.72 2.73
CA LEU A 36 8.34 -11.24 1.44
C LEU A 36 9.19 -10.18 0.72
N PRO A 37 10.42 -10.47 0.26
CA PRO A 37 11.22 -9.48 -0.45
C PRO A 37 10.53 -8.97 -1.71
N LYS A 38 10.69 -7.67 -2.01
CA LYS A 38 10.06 -6.98 -3.16
C LYS A 38 8.53 -7.02 -3.17
N SER A 39 7.90 -7.24 -2.01
CA SER A 39 6.45 -7.20 -1.87
C SER A 39 5.95 -5.83 -1.39
N GLU A 40 4.64 -5.63 -1.40
CA GLU A 40 3.99 -4.42 -0.87
C GLU A 40 4.30 -4.22 0.61
N ALA A 41 4.20 -5.27 1.43
CA ALA A 41 4.51 -5.18 2.86
C ALA A 41 5.97 -4.81 3.11
N ALA A 42 6.91 -5.41 2.37
CA ALA A 42 8.32 -5.03 2.44
C ALA A 42 8.57 -3.59 1.96
N ALA A 43 7.81 -3.14 0.96
CA ALA A 43 7.91 -1.78 0.44
C ALA A 43 7.39 -0.75 1.45
N MET A 44 6.26 -1.01 2.11
CA MET A 44 5.70 -0.21 3.21
C MET A 44 6.68 -0.11 4.36
N PHE A 45 7.17 -1.26 4.85
CA PHE A 45 8.14 -1.30 5.94
C PHE A 45 9.41 -0.52 5.62
N ASN A 46 9.93 -0.65 4.41
CA ASN A 46 11.11 0.09 4.02
C ASN A 46 10.87 1.61 3.94
N LEU A 47 9.66 2.05 3.55
CA LEU A 47 9.34 3.48 3.48
C LEU A 47 9.08 4.10 4.86
N PHE A 48 8.44 3.36 5.77
CA PHE A 48 7.81 3.95 6.96
C PHE A 48 8.18 3.25 8.27
N GLY A 49 8.92 2.15 8.22
CA GLY A 49 9.23 1.35 9.41
C GLY A 49 8.03 0.60 9.96
N VAL A 50 8.05 0.38 11.28
CA VAL A 50 7.02 -0.39 11.99
C VAL A 50 5.70 0.39 12.08
N THR A 51 5.74 1.72 12.15
CA THR A 51 4.55 2.57 12.32
C THR A 51 3.46 2.33 11.26
N VAL A 52 3.84 2.00 10.02
CA VAL A 52 2.85 1.68 8.99
C VAL A 52 2.05 0.43 9.33
N PHE A 53 2.68 -0.59 9.93
CA PHE A 53 2.02 -1.81 10.36
C PHE A 53 1.09 -1.56 11.54
N ASP A 54 1.44 -0.62 12.43
CA ASP A 54 0.56 -0.27 13.54
C ASP A 54 -0.80 0.26 13.03
N ILE A 55 -0.76 1.04 11.95
CA ILE A 55 -1.95 1.52 11.25
C ILE A 55 -2.64 0.40 10.48
N VAL A 56 -1.94 -0.31 9.59
CA VAL A 56 -2.61 -1.26 8.66
C VAL A 56 -3.06 -2.57 9.32
N LEU A 57 -2.43 -2.98 10.42
CA LEU A 57 -2.89 -4.08 11.27
C LEU A 57 -3.92 -3.62 12.30
N LYS A 58 -4.15 -2.30 12.43
CA LYS A 58 -5.05 -1.69 13.41
C LYS A 58 -4.67 -2.00 14.86
N THR A 59 -3.38 -2.21 15.15
CA THR A 59 -2.92 -2.42 16.53
C THR A 59 -3.01 -1.13 17.36
N VAL A 60 -3.03 0.04 16.70
CA VAL A 60 -3.36 1.35 17.28
C VAL A 60 -4.69 1.38 18.05
N LEU A 61 -5.60 0.43 17.79
CA LEU A 61 -6.88 0.33 18.50
C LEU A 61 -6.71 -0.07 19.97
N GLY A 62 -5.57 -0.63 20.37
CA GLY A 62 -5.33 -1.10 21.74
C GLY A 62 -6.24 -2.25 22.18
N ARG A 63 -6.90 -2.93 21.24
CA ARG A 63 -7.80 -4.06 21.50
C ARG A 63 -6.98 -5.32 21.79
N SER A 64 -7.39 -6.09 22.80
CA SER A 64 -6.64 -7.27 23.26
C SER A 64 -7.17 -8.61 22.73
N ARG A 65 -8.34 -8.60 22.07
CA ARG A 65 -8.97 -9.79 21.50
C ARG A 65 -8.84 -9.77 19.99
N LEU A 66 -8.46 -10.91 19.44
CA LEU A 66 -8.37 -11.12 18.00
C LEU A 66 -9.12 -12.40 17.61
N ALA A 67 -9.83 -12.37 16.48
CA ALA A 67 -10.45 -13.56 15.91
C ALA A 67 -10.10 -13.70 14.42
N ILE A 68 -9.66 -14.89 14.00
CA ILE A 68 -9.54 -15.23 12.57
C ILE A 68 -10.95 -15.48 12.04
N THR A 69 -11.34 -14.75 11.00
CA THR A 69 -12.65 -14.88 10.37
C THR A 69 -12.63 -15.90 9.23
N ARG A 70 -11.53 -15.94 8.46
CA ARG A 70 -11.36 -16.88 7.34
C ARG A 70 -9.92 -16.97 6.83
N ALA A 71 -9.66 -18.03 6.07
CA ALA A 71 -8.45 -18.17 5.27
C ALA A 71 -8.80 -18.63 3.85
N ILE A 72 -8.20 -18.01 2.82
CA ILE A 72 -8.53 -18.22 1.41
C ILE A 72 -7.24 -18.48 0.61
N GLU A 73 -7.28 -19.46 -0.28
CA GLU A 73 -6.21 -19.74 -1.24
C GLU A 73 -6.51 -19.01 -2.56
N THR A 74 -5.54 -18.26 -3.11
CA THR A 74 -5.68 -17.51 -4.37
C THR A 74 -4.52 -17.79 -5.33
N GLU A 75 -4.70 -17.40 -6.61
CA GLU A 75 -3.72 -17.61 -7.68
C GLU A 75 -3.22 -19.08 -7.77
N ASN A 76 -4.15 -20.04 -7.81
CA ASN A 76 -3.86 -21.49 -7.89
C ASN A 76 -2.93 -21.99 -6.77
N GLY A 77 -3.06 -21.45 -5.56
CA GLY A 77 -2.27 -21.87 -4.41
C GLY A 77 -0.94 -21.18 -4.22
N LYS A 78 -0.68 -20.14 -5.01
CA LYS A 78 0.52 -19.32 -4.87
C LYS A 78 0.43 -18.41 -3.64
N TYR A 79 -0.76 -17.95 -3.29
CA TYR A 79 -0.97 -17.09 -2.13
C TYR A 79 -2.06 -17.63 -1.22
N VAL A 80 -1.90 -17.33 0.07
CA VAL A 80 -2.92 -17.52 1.10
C VAL A 80 -3.25 -16.17 1.68
N HIS A 81 -4.53 -15.89 1.85
CA HIS A 81 -5.02 -14.73 2.57
C HIS A 81 -5.56 -15.20 3.92
N VAL A 82 -5.13 -14.55 5.00
CA VAL A 82 -5.74 -14.71 6.32
C VAL A 82 -6.46 -13.42 6.65
N GLU A 83 -7.73 -13.53 7.04
CA GLU A 83 -8.54 -12.41 7.48
C GLU A 83 -8.83 -12.54 8.97
N PHE A 84 -8.70 -11.45 9.69
CA PHE A 84 -8.95 -11.38 11.12
C PHE A 84 -9.58 -10.04 11.50
N VAL A 85 -10.11 -9.98 12.71
CA VAL A 85 -10.69 -8.78 13.31
C VAL A 85 -10.13 -8.56 14.70
N TRP A 86 -10.18 -7.30 15.12
CA TRP A 86 -10.12 -6.91 16.53
C TRP A 86 -11.53 -6.57 16.98
N PRO A 87 -12.31 -7.50 17.58
CA PRO A 87 -13.67 -7.20 18.01
C PRO A 87 -13.70 -6.06 19.02
N ASP A 88 -14.76 -5.24 18.97
CA ASP A 88 -14.93 -4.18 19.94
C ASP A 88 -15.22 -4.77 21.34
N PRO A 89 -14.41 -4.45 22.37
CA PRO A 89 -14.64 -4.98 23.71
C PRO A 89 -15.96 -4.50 24.35
N GLU A 90 -16.54 -3.40 23.87
CA GLU A 90 -17.80 -2.85 24.38
C GLU A 90 -19.03 -3.54 23.79
N VAL A 91 -18.85 -4.38 22.75
CA VAL A 91 -19.94 -5.10 22.10
C VAL A 91 -20.01 -6.53 22.64
N GLU A 92 -21.05 -6.82 23.44
CA GLU A 92 -21.19 -8.09 24.19
C GLU A 92 -21.14 -9.36 23.30
N ASP A 93 -21.57 -9.24 22.04
CA ASP A 93 -21.69 -10.38 21.12
C ASP A 93 -20.39 -10.69 20.34
N ASN A 94 -19.30 -9.95 20.60
CA ASN A 94 -18.10 -9.90 19.73
C ASN A 94 -18.43 -9.65 18.25
N SER A 95 -19.53 -8.93 17.97
CA SER A 95 -19.87 -8.58 16.59
C SER A 95 -18.85 -7.58 16.04
N TYR A 96 -18.67 -7.61 14.72
CA TYR A 96 -17.73 -6.76 14.03
C TYR A 96 -18.32 -6.28 12.72
N THR A 97 -17.79 -5.17 12.22
CA THR A 97 -18.16 -4.58 10.94
C THR A 97 -17.06 -4.80 9.91
N ALA A 98 -17.37 -4.47 8.65
CA ALA A 98 -16.35 -4.46 7.61
C ALA A 98 -15.17 -3.52 7.92
N ALA A 99 -15.38 -2.49 8.76
CA ALA A 99 -14.36 -1.55 9.18
C ALA A 99 -13.37 -2.15 10.19
N ASP A 100 -13.66 -3.30 10.81
CA ASP A 100 -12.78 -3.97 11.78
C ASP A 100 -11.85 -5.00 11.12
N LEU A 101 -12.17 -5.44 9.90
CA LEU A 101 -11.44 -6.49 9.19
C LEU A 101 -10.04 -6.05 8.75
N VAL A 102 -9.10 -6.97 8.85
CA VAL A 102 -7.75 -6.87 8.28
C VAL A 102 -7.49 -8.14 7.50
N SER A 103 -6.89 -8.01 6.32
CA SER A 103 -6.44 -9.15 5.53
C SER A 103 -4.93 -9.11 5.31
N VAL A 104 -4.30 -10.28 5.43
CA VAL A 104 -2.87 -10.47 5.22
C VAL A 104 -2.66 -11.46 4.10
N LYS A 105 -2.00 -11.05 3.02
CA LYS A 105 -1.61 -11.91 1.90
C LYS A 105 -0.24 -12.50 2.20
N LEU A 106 -0.13 -13.83 2.23
CA LEU A 106 1.09 -14.56 2.48
C LEU A 106 1.48 -15.44 1.28
N ARG A 107 2.78 -15.64 1.11
CA ARG A 107 3.35 -16.57 0.14
C ARG A 107 4.39 -17.44 0.81
N ARG A 108 4.40 -18.73 0.46
CA ARG A 108 5.50 -19.61 0.85
C ARG A 108 6.75 -19.27 0.04
N GLN A 109 7.83 -18.92 0.71
CA GLN A 109 9.15 -18.74 0.12
C GLN A 109 10.10 -19.75 0.77
N ARG A 110 10.60 -20.71 -0.03
CA ARG A 110 11.32 -21.88 0.48
C ARG A 110 10.47 -22.63 1.51
N GLN A 111 10.96 -22.77 2.75
CA GLN A 111 10.27 -23.51 3.81
C GLN A 111 9.48 -22.62 4.78
N ALA A 112 9.32 -21.32 4.49
CA ALA A 112 8.66 -20.40 5.40
C ALA A 112 7.59 -19.56 4.72
N TRP A 113 6.55 -19.24 5.47
CA TRP A 113 5.56 -18.26 5.06
C TRP A 113 6.11 -16.85 5.24
N ARG A 114 5.77 -15.97 4.31
CA ARG A 114 6.21 -14.58 4.26
C ARG A 114 5.05 -13.68 3.88
N ILE A 115 5.00 -12.52 4.51
CA ILE A 115 3.93 -11.54 4.35
C ILE A 115 4.20 -10.71 3.10
N ALA A 116 3.29 -10.79 2.13
CA ALA A 116 3.38 -10.08 0.87
C ALA A 116 2.63 -8.75 0.88
N ALA A 117 1.48 -8.69 1.56
CA ALA A 117 0.69 -7.47 1.70
C ALA A 117 -0.14 -7.53 2.99
N VAL A 118 -0.45 -6.37 3.55
CA VAL A 118 -1.39 -6.20 4.65
C VAL A 118 -2.38 -5.13 4.22
N ASN A 119 -3.66 -5.45 4.25
CA ASN A 119 -4.72 -4.54 3.86
C ASN A 119 -5.72 -4.38 5.02
N PRO A 120 -6.06 -3.15 5.43
CA PRO A 120 -6.94 -2.87 6.56
C PRO A 120 -8.44 -3.05 6.21
N ALA A 121 -8.75 -4.03 5.36
CA ALA A 121 -10.09 -4.38 4.92
C ALA A 121 -10.18 -5.87 4.57
N ALA A 122 -11.40 -6.31 4.28
CA ALA A 122 -11.71 -7.68 3.86
C ALA A 122 -10.98 -8.07 2.56
N VAL A 123 -10.68 -9.35 2.40
CA VAL A 123 -10.00 -9.89 1.20
C VAL A 123 -10.78 -9.62 -0.09
N ASP A 124 -12.11 -9.74 -0.07
CA ASP A 124 -12.97 -9.55 -1.27
C ASP A 124 -13.12 -8.09 -1.66
N PHE A 125 -12.88 -7.20 -0.70
CA PHE A 125 -13.04 -5.77 -0.86
C PHE A 125 -11.84 -5.09 -0.20
N PRO A 126 -10.65 -5.16 -0.82
CA PRO A 126 -9.47 -4.51 -0.28
C PRO A 126 -9.67 -2.98 -0.27
N LEU A 127 -9.01 -2.31 0.66
CA LEU A 127 -8.88 -0.87 0.67
C LEU A 127 -7.85 -0.46 -0.39
N THR A 128 -8.28 0.31 -1.39
CA THR A 128 -7.42 0.93 -2.40
C THR A 128 -7.40 2.45 -2.18
N GLU A 129 -6.50 3.17 -2.85
CA GLU A 129 -6.48 4.64 -2.77
C GLU A 129 -7.80 5.25 -3.23
N ALA A 130 -8.32 4.85 -4.40
CA ALA A 130 -9.59 5.35 -4.92
C ALA A 130 -10.76 5.09 -3.95
N ARG A 131 -10.79 3.90 -3.33
CA ARG A 131 -11.83 3.58 -2.35
C ARG A 131 -11.68 4.39 -1.07
N ALA A 132 -10.46 4.55 -0.57
CA ALA A 132 -10.18 5.37 0.60
C ALA A 132 -10.61 6.82 0.38
N GLN A 133 -10.29 7.39 -0.79
CA GLN A 133 -10.76 8.73 -1.18
C GLN A 133 -12.28 8.81 -1.26
N GLY A 134 -12.94 7.82 -1.87
CA GLY A 134 -14.40 7.74 -1.92
C GLY A 134 -15.04 7.71 -0.53
N ILE A 135 -14.48 6.93 0.40
CA ILE A 135 -14.91 6.92 1.81
C ILE A 135 -14.74 8.32 2.42
N LEU A 136 -13.56 8.94 2.29
CA LEU A 136 -13.29 10.25 2.89
C LEU A 136 -14.18 11.36 2.35
N VAL A 137 -14.45 11.39 1.04
CA VAL A 137 -15.39 12.35 0.44
C VAL A 137 -16.79 12.14 0.99
N THR A 138 -17.25 10.89 1.04
CA THR A 138 -18.60 10.57 1.52
C THR A 138 -18.75 10.87 3.02
N SER A 139 -17.75 10.56 3.84
CA SER A 139 -17.74 10.86 5.27
C SER A 139 -17.76 12.36 5.56
N ARG A 140 -17.12 13.21 4.74
CA ARG A 140 -17.20 14.67 4.86
C ARG A 140 -18.59 15.20 4.53
N VAL A 141 -19.21 14.69 3.47
CA VAL A 141 -20.57 15.07 3.07
C VAL A 141 -21.60 14.69 4.14
N LEU A 142 -21.40 13.56 4.83
CA LEU A 142 -22.29 13.06 5.88
C LEU A 142 -22.06 13.70 7.25
N ASN A 143 -20.95 14.39 7.48
CA ASN A 143 -20.68 15.07 8.74
C ASN A 143 -20.97 16.57 8.56
N GLU A 144 -22.08 17.04 9.14
CA GLU A 144 -22.58 18.42 9.03
C GLU A 144 -21.59 19.52 9.52
N GLN A 145 -20.38 19.13 9.97
CA GLN A 145 -19.33 20.01 10.48
C GLN A 145 -18.01 19.97 9.67
N ASP A 146 -17.97 19.39 8.47
CA ASP A 146 -16.73 19.21 7.67
C ASP A 146 -15.61 18.43 8.39
N LYS A 147 -15.92 17.82 9.54
CA LYS A 147 -14.98 17.03 10.33
C LYS A 147 -15.05 15.58 9.89
N VAL A 148 -13.92 14.90 9.83
CA VAL A 148 -13.91 13.44 9.65
C VAL A 148 -14.12 12.81 11.04
N PRO A 149 -14.94 11.76 11.20
CA PRO A 149 -15.15 11.13 12.51
C PRO A 149 -13.83 10.82 13.21
N ALA A 150 -13.72 11.13 14.50
CA ALA A 150 -12.51 10.88 15.31
C ALA A 150 -12.41 9.40 15.71
N GLU A 151 -12.71 8.50 14.79
CA GLU A 151 -12.72 7.07 15.04
C GLU A 151 -11.43 6.44 14.53
N PRO A 152 -10.71 5.66 15.36
CA PRO A 152 -9.42 5.07 15.01
C PRO A 152 -9.40 4.22 13.72
N TRP A 153 -10.54 3.68 13.27
CA TRP A 153 -10.65 2.99 11.97
C TRP A 153 -10.38 3.91 10.76
N LEU A 154 -10.42 5.23 10.97
CA LEU A 154 -10.12 6.21 9.94
C LEU A 154 -8.63 6.25 9.59
N LEU A 155 -7.72 5.91 10.50
CA LEU A 155 -6.27 6.03 10.26
C LEU A 155 -5.81 5.26 9.01
N PRO A 156 -6.16 3.98 8.82
CA PRO A 156 -5.85 3.28 7.57
C PRO A 156 -6.51 3.92 6.33
N VAL A 157 -7.74 4.43 6.44
CA VAL A 157 -8.43 5.13 5.34
C VAL A 157 -7.69 6.41 4.98
N ALA A 158 -7.32 7.23 5.96
CA ALA A 158 -6.56 8.45 5.75
C ALA A 158 -5.17 8.17 5.17
N LEU A 159 -4.50 7.09 5.57
CA LEU A 159 -3.20 6.68 5.04
C LEU A 159 -3.31 6.25 3.56
N PHE A 160 -4.30 5.43 3.23
CA PHE A 160 -4.53 4.98 1.85
C PHE A 160 -5.07 6.09 0.95
N GLY A 161 -5.81 7.05 1.50
CA GLY A 161 -6.31 8.22 0.77
C GLY A 161 -5.28 9.34 0.58
N GLY A 162 -4.16 9.29 1.31
CA GLY A 162 -3.09 10.30 1.29
C GLY A 162 -3.32 11.51 2.21
N ASN A 163 -4.36 11.46 3.05
CA ASN A 163 -4.66 12.48 4.05
C ASN A 163 -3.86 12.33 5.35
N LEU A 164 -3.38 11.12 5.66
CA LEU A 164 -2.45 10.87 6.75
C LEU A 164 -1.04 10.67 6.18
N GLN A 165 -0.16 11.63 6.44
CA GLN A 165 1.25 11.55 6.09
C GLN A 165 2.03 11.07 7.31
N ILE A 166 2.63 9.89 7.20
CA ILE A 166 3.59 9.38 8.20
C ILE A 166 5.03 9.62 7.72
N PRO A 167 5.99 9.84 8.63
CA PRO A 167 7.37 10.15 8.25
C PRO A 167 8.00 9.07 7.38
N LEU A 168 8.65 9.50 6.31
CA LEU A 168 9.47 8.63 5.47
C LEU A 168 10.82 8.34 6.16
N GLN A 169 11.29 7.10 6.11
CA GLN A 169 12.63 6.74 6.59
C GLN A 169 13.69 7.30 5.66
N ALA A 170 14.65 8.06 6.19
CA ALA A 170 15.75 8.61 5.38
C ALA A 170 16.54 7.53 4.60
N ALA A 171 16.67 6.33 5.17
CA ALA A 171 17.34 5.19 4.52
C ALA A 171 16.54 4.54 3.37
N ALA A 172 15.27 4.95 3.15
CA ALA A 172 14.42 4.36 2.13
C ALA A 172 14.71 4.88 0.71
N MET A 173 15.22 6.11 0.59
CA MET A 173 15.54 6.76 -0.68
C MET A 173 16.94 6.37 -1.16
N ARG A 174 17.04 5.84 -2.38
CA ARG A 174 18.31 5.35 -2.94
C ARG A 174 19.09 6.37 -3.73
N ASP A 175 18.43 7.39 -4.25
CA ASP A 175 19.03 8.43 -5.08
C ASP A 175 18.27 9.75 -4.93
N GLY A 176 18.80 10.81 -5.55
CA GLY A 176 18.19 12.14 -5.45
C GLY A 176 16.84 12.27 -6.17
N VAL A 177 16.47 11.33 -7.05
CA VAL A 177 15.12 11.30 -7.64
C VAL A 177 14.12 10.81 -6.60
N GLU A 178 14.42 9.73 -5.87
CA GLU A 178 13.56 9.25 -4.78
C GLU A 178 13.46 10.26 -3.63
N GLN A 179 14.53 11.02 -3.36
CA GLN A 179 14.55 12.09 -2.35
C GLN A 179 13.62 13.26 -2.69
N LEU A 180 13.38 13.54 -3.97
CA LEU A 180 12.44 14.56 -4.42
C LEU A 180 11.03 13.98 -4.58
N LEU A 181 10.93 12.81 -5.21
CA LEU A 181 9.66 12.18 -5.57
C LEU A 181 8.82 11.82 -4.35
N LEU A 182 9.37 11.10 -3.37
CA LEU A 182 8.56 10.55 -2.27
C LEU A 182 7.96 11.65 -1.37
N PRO A 183 8.72 12.68 -0.95
CA PRO A 183 8.13 13.83 -0.27
C PRO A 183 7.15 14.61 -1.15
N GLY A 184 7.42 14.76 -2.44
CA GLY A 184 6.52 15.42 -3.40
C GLY A 184 5.17 14.70 -3.50
N LEU A 185 5.18 13.38 -3.63
CA LEU A 185 3.98 12.55 -3.61
C LEU A 185 3.21 12.69 -2.29
N GLN A 186 3.89 12.66 -1.13
CA GLN A 186 3.22 12.91 0.16
C GLN A 186 2.58 14.30 0.19
N HIS A 187 3.33 15.35 -0.15
CA HIS A 187 2.87 16.73 -0.14
C HIS A 187 1.63 16.93 -1.01
N ARG A 188 1.54 16.20 -2.13
CA ARG A 188 0.40 16.22 -3.05
C ARG A 188 -0.69 15.19 -2.70
N ALA A 189 -0.66 14.71 -1.46
CA ALA A 189 -1.65 13.83 -0.86
C ALA A 189 -1.86 12.53 -1.63
N TYR A 190 -0.81 11.94 -2.23
CA TYR A 190 -0.87 10.58 -2.76
C TYR A 190 -0.93 9.56 -1.61
N GLY A 191 -1.71 8.50 -1.81
CA GLY A 191 -1.86 7.42 -0.85
C GLY A 191 -0.64 6.50 -0.77
N VAL A 192 -0.56 5.71 0.30
CA VAL A 192 0.57 4.80 0.54
C VAL A 192 0.89 3.86 -0.64
N LEU A 193 -0.14 3.37 -1.34
CA LEU A 193 0.05 2.49 -2.50
C LEU A 193 0.67 3.23 -3.68
N SER A 194 0.29 4.48 -3.92
CA SER A 194 0.87 5.31 -4.98
C SER A 194 2.33 5.68 -4.69
N LEU A 195 2.70 5.87 -3.42
CA LEU A 195 4.11 6.07 -3.05
C LEU A 195 4.96 4.83 -3.37
N ILE A 196 4.44 3.63 -3.06
CA ILE A 196 5.10 2.37 -3.38
C ILE A 196 5.23 2.21 -4.90
N ALA A 197 4.14 2.43 -5.63
CA ALA A 197 4.10 2.30 -7.08
C ALA A 197 5.01 3.30 -7.79
N GLY A 198 4.99 4.58 -7.41
CA GLY A 198 5.86 5.61 -7.99
C GLY A 198 7.34 5.30 -7.79
N ARG A 199 7.71 4.82 -6.59
CA ARG A 199 9.08 4.35 -6.34
C ARG A 199 9.44 3.13 -7.17
N GLN A 200 8.52 2.17 -7.29
CA GLN A 200 8.75 0.95 -8.06
C GLN A 200 8.94 1.27 -9.55
N LEU A 201 8.10 2.14 -10.10
CA LEU A 201 8.19 2.64 -11.47
C LEU A 201 9.54 3.30 -11.74
N TRP A 202 10.01 4.17 -10.85
CA TRP A 202 11.35 4.77 -10.98
C TRP A 202 12.45 3.71 -10.99
N ARG A 203 12.40 2.76 -10.04
CA ARG A 203 13.42 1.71 -9.90
C ARG A 203 13.45 0.78 -11.10
N ASP A 204 12.30 0.41 -11.64
CA ASP A 204 12.19 -0.44 -12.82
C ASP A 204 12.74 0.27 -14.05
N PHE A 205 12.42 1.55 -14.24
CA PHE A 205 12.98 2.34 -15.33
C PHE A 205 14.50 2.49 -15.21
N ARG A 206 15.01 2.76 -14.00
CA ARG A 206 16.46 2.82 -13.78
C ARG A 206 17.16 1.50 -14.10
N ALA A 207 16.53 0.38 -13.75
CA ALA A 207 17.08 -0.94 -14.02
C ALA A 207 17.12 -1.25 -15.52
N SER A 208 16.12 -0.81 -16.29
CA SER A 208 16.04 -1.06 -17.73
C SER A 208 16.88 -0.08 -18.56
N ALA A 209 16.75 1.24 -18.31
CA ALA A 209 17.27 2.28 -19.19
C ALA A 209 18.57 2.92 -18.72
N LYS A 210 18.95 2.76 -17.45
CA LYS A 210 20.16 3.36 -16.83
C LYS A 210 20.33 4.85 -17.19
N PRO A 211 19.34 5.71 -16.87
CA PRO A 211 19.40 7.12 -17.22
C PRO A 211 20.62 7.80 -16.61
N VAL A 212 21.18 8.76 -17.34
CA VAL A 212 22.31 9.56 -16.88
C VAL A 212 21.82 10.60 -15.86
N LEU A 213 22.40 10.57 -14.66
CA LEU A 213 22.10 11.48 -13.56
C LEU A 213 23.38 12.28 -13.25
N THR A 214 23.66 13.32 -14.03
CA THR A 214 24.94 14.04 -14.00
C THR A 214 25.03 15.14 -12.94
N ASP A 215 23.90 15.62 -12.40
CA ASP A 215 23.85 16.63 -11.34
C ASP A 215 22.54 16.58 -10.53
N PRO A 216 22.46 17.23 -9.35
CA PRO A 216 21.23 17.32 -8.57
C PRO A 216 20.07 17.97 -9.34
N ALA A 217 20.37 18.92 -10.22
CA ALA A 217 19.38 19.58 -11.08
C ALA A 217 18.77 18.61 -12.12
N GLY A 218 19.44 17.51 -12.43
CA GLY A 218 19.00 16.44 -13.31
C GLY A 218 17.99 15.50 -12.65
N HIS A 219 17.86 15.51 -11.32
CA HIS A 219 16.91 14.64 -10.62
C HIS A 219 15.46 15.14 -10.71
N ALA A 220 15.24 16.45 -10.63
CA ALA A 220 13.89 17.04 -10.60
C ALA A 220 13.04 16.70 -11.84
N PRO A 221 13.56 16.74 -13.10
CA PRO A 221 12.82 16.30 -14.28
C PRO A 221 12.35 14.85 -14.22
N TRP A 222 13.17 13.95 -13.66
CA TRP A 222 12.81 12.54 -13.51
C TRP A 222 11.76 12.33 -12.42
N ALA A 223 11.89 13.00 -11.27
CA ALA A 223 10.90 12.93 -10.19
C ALA A 223 9.54 13.44 -10.68
N ALA A 224 9.52 14.59 -11.34
CA ALA A 224 8.32 15.17 -11.94
C ALA A 224 7.70 14.26 -13.01
N ALA A 225 8.53 13.59 -13.83
CA ALA A 225 8.04 12.68 -14.85
C ALA A 225 7.39 11.42 -14.25
N VAL A 226 7.99 10.87 -13.20
CA VAL A 226 7.42 9.74 -12.47
C VAL A 226 6.09 10.15 -11.83
N GLU A 227 6.02 11.29 -11.17
CA GLU A 227 4.76 11.78 -10.61
C GLU A 227 3.69 11.99 -11.68
N PHE A 228 4.04 12.57 -12.84
CA PHE A 228 3.08 12.74 -13.92
C PHE A 228 2.51 11.40 -14.40
N ILE A 229 3.36 10.39 -14.60
CA ILE A 229 2.89 9.05 -14.96
C ILE A 229 2.02 8.47 -13.85
N MET A 230 2.39 8.63 -12.57
CA MET A 230 1.57 8.20 -11.45
C MET A 230 0.20 8.87 -11.43
N SER A 231 0.10 10.15 -11.79
CA SER A 231 -1.19 10.85 -11.90
C SER A 231 -2.10 10.16 -12.93
N GLU A 232 -1.55 9.73 -14.07
CA GLU A 232 -2.28 8.93 -15.06
C GLU A 232 -2.66 7.54 -14.53
N GLN A 233 -1.74 6.83 -13.86
CA GLN A 233 -2.00 5.48 -13.30
C GLN A 233 -3.04 5.46 -12.17
N THR A 234 -3.22 6.60 -11.50
CA THR A 234 -4.18 6.79 -10.40
C THR A 234 -5.45 7.50 -10.83
N LEU A 235 -5.59 7.84 -12.12
CA LEU A 235 -6.70 8.63 -12.67
C LEU A 235 -6.90 9.97 -11.94
N ARG A 236 -5.82 10.57 -11.45
CA ARG A 236 -5.84 11.91 -10.88
C ARG A 236 -5.76 12.96 -11.98
N GLU A 237 -6.63 13.96 -11.90
CA GLU A 237 -6.66 15.09 -12.83
C GLU A 237 -5.59 16.15 -12.47
N VAL A 238 -4.32 15.78 -12.60
CA VAL A 238 -3.20 16.70 -12.40
C VAL A 238 -2.57 17.09 -13.73
N THR A 239 -2.46 18.39 -13.98
CA THR A 239 -1.83 18.88 -15.21
C THR A 239 -0.31 18.79 -15.15
N GLN A 240 0.31 18.57 -16.31
CA GLN A 240 1.77 18.59 -16.47
C GLN A 240 2.38 19.90 -15.97
N ALA A 241 1.69 21.03 -16.18
CA ALA A 241 2.14 22.35 -15.74
C ALA A 241 2.14 22.47 -14.21
N SER A 242 1.13 21.92 -13.53
CA SER A 242 1.08 21.90 -12.06
C SER A 242 2.25 21.09 -11.47
N ILE A 243 2.55 19.93 -12.05
CA ILE A 243 3.67 19.09 -11.61
C ILE A 243 5.01 19.77 -11.92
N ALA A 244 5.19 20.26 -13.15
CA ALA A 244 6.43 20.96 -13.52
C ALA A 244 6.70 22.16 -12.61
N GLY A 245 5.66 22.92 -12.25
CA GLY A 245 5.75 24.02 -11.28
C GLY A 245 6.15 23.55 -9.89
N HIS A 246 5.62 22.42 -9.40
CA HIS A 246 5.98 21.87 -8.08
C HIS A 246 7.47 21.49 -7.97
N TYR A 247 8.06 20.97 -9.05
CA TYR A 247 9.48 20.60 -9.09
C TYR A 247 10.38 21.72 -9.64
N GLU A 248 9.85 22.93 -9.88
CA GLU A 248 10.60 24.08 -10.40
C GLU A 248 11.31 23.80 -11.74
N ILE A 249 10.65 23.07 -12.64
CA ILE A 249 11.17 22.74 -13.98
C ILE A 249 10.26 23.25 -15.11
N SER A 250 10.82 23.35 -16.32
CA SER A 250 10.04 23.61 -17.53
C SER A 250 9.41 22.32 -18.09
N LEU A 251 8.30 22.46 -18.82
CA LEU A 251 7.69 21.36 -19.58
C LEU A 251 8.66 20.75 -20.60
N THR A 252 9.58 21.56 -21.14
CA THR A 252 10.62 21.09 -22.07
C THR A 252 11.60 20.12 -21.44
N ARG A 253 11.77 20.14 -20.11
CA ARG A 253 12.57 19.17 -19.35
C ARG A 253 11.74 17.97 -18.88
N LEU A 254 10.46 18.17 -18.56
CA LEU A 254 9.54 17.12 -18.12
C LEU A 254 9.21 16.11 -19.23
N LEU A 255 8.71 16.60 -20.38
CA LEU A 255 8.13 15.75 -21.42
C LEU A 255 9.08 14.72 -22.05
N PRO A 256 10.38 15.02 -22.26
CA PRO A 256 11.33 14.01 -22.71
C PRO A 256 11.48 12.87 -21.69
N CYS A 257 11.54 13.19 -20.39
CA CYS A 257 11.66 12.20 -19.32
C CYS A 257 10.44 11.28 -19.26
N VAL A 258 9.22 11.85 -19.37
CA VAL A 258 7.97 11.07 -19.45
C VAL A 258 8.00 10.08 -20.61
N ARG A 259 8.37 10.55 -21.81
CA ARG A 259 8.47 9.70 -23.01
C ARG A 259 9.50 8.59 -22.84
N GLN A 260 10.65 8.90 -22.26
CA GLN A 260 11.70 7.90 -21.99
C GLN A 260 11.24 6.84 -21.00
N ILE A 261 10.58 7.23 -19.90
CA ILE A 261 10.04 6.26 -18.93
C ILE A 261 8.98 5.37 -19.59
N LYS A 262 7.97 5.97 -20.24
CA LYS A 262 6.90 5.20 -20.89
C LYS A 262 7.45 4.26 -21.95
N SER A 263 8.38 4.72 -22.78
CA SER A 263 9.01 3.88 -23.81
C SER A 263 9.88 2.77 -23.19
N GLY A 264 10.70 3.09 -22.19
CA GLY A 264 11.61 2.14 -21.54
C GLY A 264 10.92 1.10 -20.66
N LEU A 265 9.65 1.33 -20.29
CA LEU A 265 8.82 0.40 -19.52
C LEU A 265 7.65 -0.17 -20.31
N HIS A 266 7.46 0.23 -21.57
CA HIS A 266 6.33 -0.14 -22.43
C HIS A 266 4.95 0.21 -21.82
N ILE A 267 4.80 1.43 -21.32
CA ILE A 267 3.54 1.93 -20.74
C ILE A 267 2.74 2.68 -21.81
N GLU A 268 1.62 2.10 -22.24
CA GLU A 268 0.70 2.68 -23.24
C GLU A 268 -0.61 3.22 -22.63
N GLY A 269 -0.91 2.89 -21.37
CA GLY A 269 -2.12 3.28 -20.66
C GLY A 269 -2.02 2.98 -19.17
N LEU A 270 -3.10 2.46 -18.59
CA LEU A 270 -3.08 1.91 -17.23
C LEU A 270 -2.28 0.61 -17.21
N ASP A 271 -1.27 0.58 -16.36
CA ASP A 271 -0.37 -0.55 -16.16
C ASP A 271 -0.60 -1.13 -14.76
N GLU A 272 -0.99 -2.40 -14.71
CA GLU A 272 -1.31 -3.11 -13.46
C GLU A 272 -0.14 -3.18 -12.48
N ARG A 273 1.11 -3.00 -12.95
CA ARG A 273 2.29 -2.98 -12.08
C ARG A 273 2.35 -1.73 -11.21
N TYR A 274 1.75 -0.63 -11.67
CA TYR A 274 1.85 0.69 -11.04
C TYR A 274 0.48 1.31 -10.72
N SER A 275 -0.62 0.67 -11.14
CA SER A 275 -1.99 1.12 -10.88
C SER A 275 -2.62 0.29 -9.75
N ALA A 276 -3.07 0.98 -8.69
CA ALA A 276 -3.81 0.36 -7.58
C ALA A 276 -5.34 0.29 -7.84
N LEU A 277 -5.76 0.30 -9.11
CA LEU A 277 -7.14 0.13 -9.54
C LEU A 277 -7.47 -1.37 -9.41
N GLY A 278 -8.07 -1.75 -8.27
CA GLY A 278 -8.20 -3.13 -7.82
C GLY A 278 -8.57 -4.12 -8.93
N SER A 279 -7.61 -4.95 -9.34
CA SER A 279 -7.81 -6.00 -10.34
C SER A 279 -8.22 -7.35 -9.73
N THR A 280 -8.32 -7.46 -8.40
CA THR A 280 -8.69 -8.70 -7.73
C THR A 280 -10.20 -8.77 -7.52
N GLN A 281 -10.96 -9.08 -8.59
CA GLN A 281 -12.30 -9.63 -8.41
C GLN A 281 -12.16 -11.08 -7.98
N ILE A 282 -12.51 -11.38 -6.72
CA ILE A 282 -12.77 -12.76 -6.32
C ILE A 282 -14.13 -13.12 -6.92
N VAL A 283 -14.12 -13.81 -8.05
CA VAL A 283 -15.34 -14.38 -8.63
C VAL A 283 -15.82 -15.49 -7.69
N LEU A 284 -16.91 -15.24 -6.98
CA LEU A 284 -17.64 -16.28 -6.25
C LEU A 284 -18.27 -17.21 -7.27
N ASN A 285 -17.64 -18.35 -7.53
CA ASN A 285 -18.33 -19.45 -8.19
C ASN A 285 -19.38 -19.97 -7.21
N ASN A 286 -20.65 -19.59 -7.41
CA ASN A 286 -21.77 -20.25 -6.74
C ASN A 286 -21.69 -21.75 -7.08
N PRO A 287 -21.50 -22.65 -6.11
CA PRO A 287 -21.82 -24.04 -6.35
C PRO A 287 -23.34 -24.09 -6.59
N ALA A 288 -23.71 -24.68 -7.72
CA ALA A 288 -25.08 -24.79 -8.19
C ALA A 288 -26.06 -25.21 -7.08
N ALA A 289 -27.23 -24.56 -7.08
CA ALA A 289 -28.44 -25.03 -6.40
C ALA A 289 -28.93 -26.35 -7.00
#